data_AF-A0A849S015-F1
#
_entry.id   AF-A0A849S015-F1
#
_cell.length_a   1.000
_cell.length_b   1.000
_cell.length_c   1.000
_cell.angle_alpha   90.00
_cell.angle_beta   90.00
_cell.angle_gamma   90.00
#
_symmetry.space_group_name_H-M   'P 1'
#
loop_
_entity.id
_entity.type
_entity.pdbx_description
1 polymer ?
#
loop_
_entity_poly.entity_id
_entity_poly.type
_entity_poly.pdbx_seq_one_letter_code
_entity_poly.pdbx_strand_id
1 'polypeptide(L)'
;MKKHLLSAALMAMSLTGFSGNSMAWGPSTTPDLELFMSGATAMDNAITAMFDNLCENTVAEPKDYYRDGTAGASYRAFFCTLTPAKIPGLSASKKVLFIKRSAGGSAQGVNPLVEEAKIDALNIFNNNCVETAVGSRTWNCTINNPNDLLKKNPNIGISDVDPFMFRGPNTPDGFSPITQAGTQLLEIRPVAALLFGLPVTNGLYEALQIVQIDKGTLPSTCTIGSYTEACMPSLSTHQIASLISGQVKKWSEFNVSFNGKNYPLTQYPGVTLPGSDLVHFCKRVAGSGTGAQQYAKFLNSPCTRCALPPIEISADNPIDGPRVLGNSG
;
A
#
# COMPACT_ATOMS: atom_id res chain seq x y z
N MET A 1 6.70 -83.48 25.99
CA MET A 1 6.67 -83.09 27.42
C MET A 1 6.55 -81.58 27.53
N LYS A 2 5.55 -81.14 28.31
CA LYS A 2 5.31 -79.81 28.94
C LYS A 2 5.19 -78.54 28.07
N LYS A 3 3.95 -78.04 28.06
CA LYS A 3 3.50 -76.66 27.79
C LYS A 3 3.92 -75.72 28.92
N HIS A 4 4.14 -74.44 28.63
CA HIS A 4 3.67 -73.31 29.46
C HIS A 4 3.38 -72.07 28.58
N LEU A 5 2.28 -71.40 28.93
CA LEU A 5 1.66 -70.21 28.33
C LEU A 5 1.95 -68.96 29.19
N LEU A 6 1.67 -67.77 28.62
CA LEU A 6 1.49 -66.42 29.23
C LEU A 6 2.79 -65.63 29.54
N SER A 7 2.93 -64.30 29.36
CA SER A 7 2.02 -63.19 29.08
C SER A 7 2.77 -61.91 28.65
N ALA A 8 2.07 -61.05 27.88
CA ALA A 8 2.11 -59.59 27.69
C ALA A 8 3.28 -58.69 28.22
N ALA A 9 3.72 -57.75 27.36
CA ALA A 9 3.85 -56.33 27.75
C ALA A 9 3.89 -55.40 26.52
N LEU A 10 3.02 -54.40 26.53
CA LEU A 10 3.02 -53.21 25.66
C LEU A 10 4.28 -52.35 25.88
N MET A 11 4.78 -51.74 24.82
CA MET A 11 5.27 -50.36 24.90
C MET A 11 5.15 -49.66 23.54
N ALA A 12 4.01 -49.01 23.33
CA ALA A 12 3.91 -47.88 22.43
C ALA A 12 4.69 -46.73 23.07
N MET A 13 5.90 -46.45 22.59
CA MET A 13 6.57 -45.19 22.89
C MET A 13 6.11 -44.15 21.87
N SER A 14 5.14 -43.36 22.32
CA SER A 14 4.81 -42.04 21.82
C SER A 14 6.07 -41.17 21.76
N LEU A 15 6.68 -41.07 20.57
CA LEU A 15 7.48 -39.91 20.22
C LEU A 15 6.51 -38.79 19.82
N THR A 16 5.83 -38.23 20.81
CA THR A 16 5.45 -36.81 20.77
C THR A 16 6.73 -36.01 20.94
N GLY A 17 7.57 -36.04 19.89
CA GLY A 17 8.66 -35.11 19.72
C GLY A 17 8.03 -33.77 19.42
N PHE A 18 8.22 -32.82 20.32
CA PHE A 18 7.90 -31.42 20.12
C PHE A 18 8.41 -31.00 18.74
N SER A 19 7.50 -30.72 17.81
CA SER A 19 7.79 -29.95 16.62
C SER A 19 8.13 -28.53 17.09
N GLY A 20 9.38 -28.31 17.46
CA GLY A 20 9.91 -26.95 17.62
C GLY A 20 9.74 -26.22 16.31
N ASN A 21 9.31 -24.95 16.37
CA ASN A 21 9.26 -24.07 15.20
C ASN A 21 10.66 -24.06 14.54
N SER A 22 10.77 -24.69 13.37
CA SER A 22 12.03 -24.91 12.65
C SER A 22 12.49 -23.62 11.96
N MET A 23 12.87 -22.58 12.71
CA MET A 23 13.45 -21.36 12.15
C MET A 23 14.78 -21.70 11.45
N ALA A 24 14.99 -21.21 10.21
CA ALA A 24 16.24 -21.45 9.49
C ALA A 24 17.43 -20.78 10.21
N TRP A 25 17.16 -19.63 10.82
CA TRP A 25 18.04 -18.94 11.74
C TRP A 25 17.36 -18.90 13.12
N GLY A 26 17.98 -19.53 14.12
CA GLY A 26 17.46 -19.51 15.49
C GLY A 26 17.37 -18.09 16.07
N PRO A 27 16.62 -17.86 17.16
CA PRO A 27 16.45 -16.53 17.76
C PRO A 27 17.76 -15.95 18.31
N SER A 28 18.81 -16.75 18.34
CA SER A 28 20.18 -16.41 18.72
C SER A 28 21.08 -15.98 17.54
N THR A 29 20.60 -16.07 16.29
CA THR A 29 21.39 -15.60 15.13
C THR A 29 21.32 -14.08 15.07
N THR A 30 22.42 -13.43 15.41
CA THR A 30 22.54 -11.98 15.28
C THR A 30 22.82 -11.60 13.83
N PRO A 31 22.04 -10.70 13.20
CA PRO A 31 22.38 -10.15 11.90
C PRO A 31 23.65 -9.28 12.00
N ASP A 32 24.47 -9.27 10.95
CA ASP A 32 25.60 -8.33 10.84
C ASP A 32 25.11 -6.89 10.62
N LEU A 33 23.95 -6.75 9.97
CA LEU A 33 23.31 -5.47 9.67
C LEU A 33 21.80 -5.60 9.84
N GLU A 34 21.21 -4.63 10.52
CA GLU A 34 19.76 -4.46 10.55
C GLU A 34 19.41 -3.16 9.80
N LEU A 35 18.47 -3.27 8.86
CA LEU A 35 17.92 -2.13 8.12
C LEU A 35 16.43 -2.02 8.42
N PHE A 36 15.99 -0.86 8.90
CA PHE A 36 14.58 -0.61 9.13
C PHE A 36 14.03 0.43 8.14
N MET A 37 13.12 -0.01 7.29
CA MET A 37 12.41 0.82 6.32
C MET A 37 10.95 1.03 6.73
N SER A 38 10.44 2.23 6.50
CA SER A 38 9.05 2.59 6.74
C SER A 38 8.40 3.27 5.52
N GLY A 39 7.07 3.25 5.44
CA GLY A 39 6.32 4.05 4.48
C GLY A 39 5.44 3.25 3.53
N ALA A 40 5.30 3.73 2.31
CA ALA A 40 4.31 3.32 1.33
C ALA A 40 4.21 1.80 1.13
N THR A 41 2.99 1.31 0.96
CA THR A 41 2.69 -0.11 0.72
C THR A 41 2.75 -0.49 -0.76
N ALA A 42 2.58 0.50 -1.65
CA ALA A 42 2.51 0.28 -3.09
C ALA A 42 3.80 -0.34 -3.66
N MET A 43 4.93 -0.17 -2.96
CA MET A 43 6.22 -0.72 -3.33
C MET A 43 6.54 -2.07 -2.66
N ASP A 44 5.67 -2.61 -1.81
CA ASP A 44 6.00 -3.79 -1.00
C ASP A 44 6.32 -5.02 -1.86
N ASN A 45 5.59 -5.22 -2.97
CA ASN A 45 5.85 -6.32 -3.90
C ASN A 45 7.17 -6.13 -4.65
N ALA A 46 7.49 -4.90 -5.04
CA ALA A 46 8.76 -4.58 -5.68
C ALA A 46 9.95 -4.75 -4.71
N ILE A 47 9.78 -4.36 -3.43
CA ILE A 47 10.77 -4.59 -2.37
C ILE A 47 10.96 -6.09 -2.14
N THR A 48 9.87 -6.86 -2.10
CA THR A 48 9.93 -8.32 -1.96
C THR A 48 10.72 -8.93 -3.12
N ALA A 49 10.38 -8.56 -4.36
CA ALA A 49 11.10 -9.02 -5.55
C ALA A 49 12.57 -8.57 -5.56
N MET A 50 12.88 -7.39 -5.02
CA MET A 50 14.26 -6.94 -4.86
C MET A 50 15.04 -7.88 -3.94
N PHE A 51 14.49 -8.22 -2.76
CA PHE A 51 15.15 -9.16 -1.84
C PHE A 51 15.21 -10.58 -2.41
N ASP A 52 14.25 -11.00 -3.23
CA ASP A 52 14.33 -12.28 -3.95
C ASP A 52 15.55 -12.35 -4.88
N ASN A 53 15.99 -11.21 -5.43
CA ASN A 53 17.15 -11.13 -6.32
C ASN A 53 18.47 -10.93 -5.56
N LEU A 54 18.46 -10.10 -4.50
CA LEU A 54 19.66 -9.72 -3.75
C LEU A 54 20.12 -10.78 -2.74
N CYS A 55 19.18 -11.52 -2.16
CA CYS A 55 19.51 -12.56 -1.19
C CYS A 55 20.14 -13.77 -1.87
N GLU A 56 21.16 -14.33 -1.21
CA GLU A 56 21.51 -15.73 -1.44
C GLU A 56 20.34 -16.62 -1.03
N ASN A 57 20.09 -17.67 -1.79
CA ASN A 57 18.97 -18.58 -1.52
C ASN A 57 19.35 -20.02 -1.86
N THR A 58 20.30 -20.54 -1.08
CA THR A 58 20.76 -21.94 -1.16
C THR A 58 20.36 -22.70 0.10
N VAL A 59 20.55 -24.01 0.11
CA VAL A 59 20.33 -24.83 1.32
C VAL A 59 21.23 -24.38 2.48
N ALA A 60 22.45 -23.93 2.19
CA ALA A 60 23.42 -23.46 3.19
C ALA A 60 23.16 -22.01 3.63
N GLU A 61 22.64 -21.18 2.74
CA GLU A 61 22.35 -19.77 2.97
C GLU A 61 20.91 -19.47 2.51
N PRO A 62 19.89 -19.87 3.31
CA PRO A 62 18.50 -19.67 2.95
C PRO A 62 18.04 -18.24 3.24
N LYS A 63 17.04 -17.80 2.47
CA LYS A 63 16.31 -16.55 2.72
C LYS A 63 15.02 -16.85 3.47
N ASP A 64 14.84 -16.24 4.64
CA ASP A 64 13.58 -16.23 5.37
C ASP A 64 12.76 -14.97 5.06
N TYR A 65 11.46 -15.15 4.88
CA TYR A 65 10.49 -14.07 4.71
C TYR A 65 9.46 -14.10 5.84
N TYR A 66 9.39 -13.04 6.64
CA TYR A 66 8.47 -12.88 7.76
C TYR A 66 7.38 -11.88 7.40
N ARG A 67 6.15 -12.16 7.81
CA ARG A 67 4.99 -11.27 7.61
C ARG A 67 3.99 -11.40 8.74
N ASP A 68 3.21 -10.37 9.03
CA ASP A 68 1.99 -10.54 9.80
C ASP A 68 0.93 -11.31 9.00
N GLY A 69 0.17 -12.17 9.68
CA GLY A 69 -0.62 -13.26 9.09
C GLY A 69 -1.82 -12.89 8.20
N THR A 70 -2.01 -11.61 7.86
CA THR A 70 -3.11 -11.12 7.00
C THR A 70 -2.61 -10.67 5.63
N ALA A 71 -3.43 -10.92 4.59
CA ALA A 71 -3.21 -10.30 3.29
C ALA A 71 -3.22 -8.76 3.46
N GLY A 72 -2.18 -8.07 2.98
CA GLY A 72 -1.97 -6.65 3.29
C GLY A 72 -1.06 -6.39 4.51
N ALA A 73 -0.25 -7.37 4.91
CA ALA A 73 0.77 -7.32 5.97
C ALA A 73 1.33 -5.91 6.26
N SER A 74 1.04 -5.37 7.44
CA SER A 74 1.60 -4.10 7.92
C SER A 74 3.08 -4.20 8.25
N TYR A 75 3.58 -5.43 8.42
CA TYR A 75 4.94 -5.71 8.85
C TYR A 75 5.52 -6.85 8.03
N ARG A 76 6.71 -6.62 7.48
CA ARG A 76 7.48 -7.64 6.77
C ARG A 76 8.91 -7.61 7.23
N ALA A 77 9.58 -8.77 7.19
CA ALA A 77 11.02 -8.81 7.30
C ALA A 77 11.63 -9.85 6.36
N PHE A 78 12.86 -9.59 5.94
CA PHE A 78 13.68 -10.52 5.17
C PHE A 78 14.94 -10.75 5.96
N PHE A 79 15.28 -12.02 6.20
CA PHE A 79 16.56 -12.37 6.81
C PHE A 79 17.31 -13.30 5.87
N CYS A 80 18.44 -12.84 5.36
CA CYS A 80 19.24 -13.59 4.40
C CYS A 80 20.70 -13.15 4.41
N THR A 81 21.53 -13.90 3.68
CA THR A 81 22.91 -13.52 3.39
C THR A 81 22.98 -12.76 2.07
N LEU A 82 23.60 -11.58 2.09
CA LEU A 82 24.00 -10.84 0.90
C LEU A 82 25.45 -11.19 0.57
N THR A 83 25.76 -11.43 -0.70
CA THR A 83 27.10 -11.84 -1.14
C THR A 83 27.69 -10.83 -2.14
N PRO A 84 29.03 -10.71 -2.26
CA PRO A 84 29.66 -9.87 -3.29
C PRO A 84 29.27 -10.25 -4.72
N ALA A 85 28.82 -11.49 -4.95
CA ALA A 85 28.32 -11.94 -6.25
C ALA A 85 26.94 -11.36 -6.59
N LYS A 86 26.08 -11.16 -5.58
CA LYS A 86 24.74 -10.56 -5.74
C LYS A 86 24.77 -9.04 -5.64
N ILE A 87 25.71 -8.48 -4.88
CA ILE A 87 25.84 -7.04 -4.63
C ILE A 87 27.26 -6.59 -4.95
N PRO A 88 27.51 -6.05 -6.17
CA PRO A 88 28.79 -5.49 -6.53
C PRO A 88 29.22 -4.40 -5.54
N GLY A 89 30.48 -4.46 -5.08
CA GLY A 89 31.04 -3.52 -4.11
C GLY A 89 30.90 -3.94 -2.64
N LEU A 90 30.20 -5.03 -2.34
CA LEU A 90 30.21 -5.60 -0.99
C LEU A 90 31.55 -6.30 -0.71
N SER A 91 32.21 -5.98 0.40
CA SER A 91 33.57 -6.46 0.69
C SER A 91 33.63 -7.92 1.17
N ALA A 92 32.53 -8.44 1.73
CA ALA A 92 32.38 -9.81 2.20
C ALA A 92 30.90 -10.14 2.37
N SER A 93 30.53 -11.42 2.44
CA SER A 93 29.15 -11.80 2.72
C SER A 93 28.66 -11.25 4.06
N LYS A 94 27.40 -10.81 4.12
CA LYS A 94 26.77 -10.22 5.32
C LYS A 94 25.39 -10.81 5.54
N LYS A 95 25.09 -11.19 6.77
CA LYS A 95 23.74 -11.53 7.21
C LYS A 95 22.97 -10.25 7.48
N VAL A 96 21.90 -10.03 6.73
CA VAL A 96 21.12 -8.79 6.80
C VAL A 96 19.69 -9.10 7.21
N LEU A 97 19.24 -8.45 8.28
CA LEU A 97 17.84 -8.36 8.64
C LEU A 97 17.28 -7.06 8.08
N PHE A 98 16.39 -7.15 7.10
CA PHE A 98 15.65 -6.01 6.61
C PHE A 98 14.23 -6.06 7.16
N ILE A 99 13.79 -5.01 7.83
CA ILE A 99 12.43 -4.87 8.37
C ILE A 99 11.73 -3.77 7.57
N LYS A 100 10.51 -4.05 7.09
CA LYS A 100 9.62 -3.08 6.44
C LYS A 100 8.35 -2.92 7.26
N ARG A 101 8.05 -1.68 7.63
CA ARG A 101 6.73 -1.27 8.11
C ARG A 101 5.95 -0.61 6.97
N SER A 102 4.74 -1.09 6.75
CA SER A 102 3.79 -0.66 5.71
C SER A 102 2.50 -0.07 6.29
N ALA A 103 2.47 0.23 7.59
CA ALA A 103 1.32 0.87 8.22
C ALA A 103 1.37 2.41 8.06
N GLY A 104 0.24 3.02 7.67
CA GLY A 104 0.00 4.48 7.67
C GLY A 104 0.46 5.25 6.42
N GLY A 105 0.82 4.56 5.33
CA GLY A 105 1.03 5.17 4.02
C GLY A 105 2.38 5.88 3.85
N SER A 106 2.46 6.73 2.85
CA SER A 106 3.71 7.24 2.28
C SER A 106 4.38 8.28 3.18
N ALA A 107 3.60 9.05 3.94
CA ALA A 107 4.13 9.96 4.95
C ALA A 107 4.86 9.25 6.09
N GLN A 108 4.51 8.00 6.39
CA GLN A 108 5.25 7.20 7.38
C GLN A 108 6.66 6.85 6.91
N GLY A 109 6.94 6.97 5.61
CA GLY A 109 8.30 6.89 5.07
C GLY A 109 9.02 8.23 5.06
N VAL A 110 8.46 9.28 5.68
CA VAL A 110 9.06 10.62 5.70
C VAL A 110 9.08 11.18 7.10
N ASN A 111 7.91 11.36 7.72
CA ASN A 111 7.78 12.03 9.01
C ASN A 111 8.66 11.41 10.10
N PRO A 112 8.69 10.07 10.30
CA PRO A 112 9.54 9.48 11.33
C PRO A 112 11.04 9.70 11.12
N LEU A 113 11.49 9.84 9.86
CA LEU A 113 12.90 10.11 9.57
C LEU A 113 13.25 11.57 9.89
N VAL A 114 12.37 12.51 9.56
CA VAL A 114 12.57 13.95 9.83
C VAL A 114 12.45 14.27 11.32
N GLU A 115 11.54 13.61 12.01
CA GLU A 115 11.25 13.83 13.44
C GLU A 115 12.11 12.95 14.37
N GLU A 116 12.99 12.11 13.82
CA GLU A 116 13.75 11.09 14.56
C GLU A 116 12.87 10.23 15.49
N ALA A 117 11.65 9.94 15.02
CA ALA A 117 10.64 9.28 15.82
C ALA A 117 10.77 7.75 15.75
N LYS A 118 10.73 7.11 16.92
CA LYS A 118 10.67 5.65 17.01
C LYS A 118 9.28 5.15 16.66
N ILE A 119 9.21 4.25 15.68
CA ILE A 119 7.97 3.58 15.26
C ILE A 119 8.10 2.06 15.42
N ASP A 120 6.98 1.36 15.29
CA ASP A 120 6.95 -0.09 15.47
C ASP A 120 7.69 -0.84 14.36
N ALA A 121 8.59 -1.73 14.75
CA ALA A 121 9.29 -2.65 13.87
C ALA A 121 8.96 -4.09 14.30
N LEU A 122 8.81 -4.99 13.33
CA LEU A 122 8.56 -6.41 13.62
C LEU A 122 9.69 -6.99 14.46
N ASN A 123 9.35 -7.63 15.57
CA ASN A 123 10.28 -8.46 16.32
C ASN A 123 10.15 -9.90 15.82
N ILE A 124 11.20 -10.43 15.17
CA ILE A 124 11.24 -11.82 14.71
C ILE A 124 11.94 -12.75 15.71
N PHE A 125 12.50 -12.21 16.80
CA PHE A 125 13.33 -12.97 17.74
C PHE A 125 12.59 -13.41 19.01
N ASN A 126 11.30 -13.07 19.15
CA ASN A 126 10.51 -13.38 20.34
C ASN A 126 9.60 -14.61 20.17
N ASN A 127 9.90 -15.49 19.22
CA ASN A 127 9.20 -16.75 18.95
C ASN A 127 7.69 -16.61 18.64
N ASN A 128 7.28 -15.46 18.09
CA ASN A 128 5.90 -15.20 17.66
C ASN A 128 5.62 -15.58 16.20
N CYS A 129 6.62 -16.08 15.47
CA CYS A 129 6.53 -16.43 14.06
C CYS A 129 6.51 -17.96 13.85
N VAL A 130 5.60 -18.42 12.99
CA VAL A 130 5.43 -19.84 12.64
C VAL A 130 5.56 -20.02 11.13
N GLU A 131 6.28 -21.06 10.71
CA GLU A 131 6.46 -21.36 9.29
C GLU A 131 5.10 -21.73 8.65
N THR A 132 4.82 -21.20 7.47
CA THR A 132 3.54 -21.42 6.78
C THR A 132 3.38 -22.83 6.25
N ALA A 133 4.50 -23.47 5.89
CA ALA A 133 4.60 -24.87 5.51
C ALA A 133 6.06 -25.30 5.72
N VAL A 134 6.27 -26.57 6.07
CA VAL A 134 7.62 -27.10 6.35
C VAL A 134 8.57 -26.83 5.18
N GLY A 135 9.63 -26.06 5.44
CA GLY A 135 10.65 -25.72 4.45
C GLY A 135 10.26 -24.60 3.48
N SER A 136 9.12 -23.93 3.66
CA SER A 136 8.71 -22.78 2.84
C SER A 136 9.57 -21.54 3.09
N ARG A 137 10.26 -21.48 4.24
CA ARG A 137 11.02 -20.31 4.72
C ARG A 137 10.18 -19.02 4.73
N THR A 138 8.87 -19.19 4.82
CA THR A 138 7.90 -18.11 4.94
C THR A 138 7.23 -18.23 6.29
N TRP A 139 7.24 -17.15 7.05
CA TRP A 139 6.89 -17.09 8.45
C TRP A 139 5.71 -16.17 8.67
N ASN A 140 4.63 -16.68 9.26
CA ASN A 140 3.52 -15.86 9.74
C ASN A 140 3.78 -15.51 11.20
N CYS A 141 3.94 -14.22 11.47
CA CYS A 141 4.14 -13.66 12.80
C CYS A 141 2.82 -13.17 13.38
N THR A 142 2.56 -13.58 14.62
CA THR A 142 1.40 -13.13 15.39
C THR A 142 1.78 -11.92 16.21
N ILE A 143 0.98 -10.85 16.15
CA ILE A 143 1.24 -9.58 16.86
C ILE A 143 0.09 -9.36 17.85
N ASN A 144 0.23 -9.92 19.05
CA ASN A 144 -0.77 -9.85 20.12
C ASN A 144 -0.21 -9.28 21.43
N ASN A 145 1.11 -9.20 21.56
CA ASN A 145 1.82 -8.84 22.77
C ASN A 145 2.72 -7.63 22.56
N PRO A 146 3.00 -6.84 23.61
CA PRO A 146 3.86 -5.65 23.52
C PRO A 146 5.26 -5.93 22.94
N ASN A 147 5.82 -7.12 23.14
CA ASN A 147 7.15 -7.48 22.67
C ASN A 147 7.21 -7.97 21.23
N ASP A 148 6.06 -8.15 20.56
CA ASP A 148 5.98 -8.57 19.15
C ASP A 148 6.41 -7.44 18.20
N LEU A 149 6.40 -6.20 18.70
CA LEU A 149 6.89 -5.01 18.02
C LEU A 149 7.92 -4.30 18.89
N LEU A 150 8.97 -3.77 18.27
CA LEU A 150 9.99 -2.96 18.94
C LEU A 150 9.96 -1.53 18.40
N LYS A 151 10.06 -0.54 19.29
CA LYS A 151 10.18 0.86 18.90
C LYS A 151 11.58 1.14 18.37
N LYS A 152 11.71 1.36 17.06
CA LYS A 152 12.98 1.61 16.36
C LYS A 152 12.90 2.87 15.50
N ASN A 153 14.03 3.54 15.31
CA ASN A 153 14.15 4.63 14.35
C ASN A 153 14.30 4.02 12.95
N PRO A 154 13.43 4.37 11.98
CA PRO A 154 13.65 3.93 10.61
C PRO A 154 14.88 4.65 10.04
N ASN A 155 15.71 3.90 9.35
CA ASN A 155 16.89 4.45 8.66
C ASN A 155 16.56 4.81 7.21
N ILE A 156 15.49 4.20 6.66
CA ILE A 156 15.09 4.36 5.27
C ILE A 156 13.58 4.62 5.22
N GLY A 157 13.20 5.49 4.31
CA GLY A 157 11.82 5.85 4.04
C GLY A 157 11.48 5.55 2.58
N ILE A 158 10.26 5.05 2.34
CA ILE A 158 9.73 4.95 0.98
C ILE A 158 8.41 5.70 0.87
N SER A 159 8.34 6.57 -0.14
CA SER A 159 7.19 7.43 -0.40
C SER A 159 6.90 7.43 -1.89
N ASP A 160 5.61 7.46 -2.24
CA ASP A 160 5.19 7.60 -3.64
C ASP A 160 5.43 9.03 -4.17
N VAL A 161 5.69 9.98 -3.27
CA VAL A 161 5.86 11.40 -3.60
C VAL A 161 7.10 11.99 -2.94
N ASP A 162 7.53 13.13 -3.47
CA ASP A 162 8.52 13.97 -2.80
C ASP A 162 8.08 14.27 -1.35
N PRO A 163 8.98 14.15 -0.37
CA PRO A 163 8.71 14.45 1.04
C PRO A 163 7.98 15.76 1.31
N PHE A 164 8.26 16.81 0.54
CA PHE A 164 7.67 18.14 0.75
C PHE A 164 6.17 18.19 0.40
N MET A 165 5.64 17.13 -0.21
CA MET A 165 4.22 17.01 -0.51
C MET A 165 3.37 16.78 0.74
N PHE A 166 3.92 16.28 1.85
CA PHE A 166 3.20 16.01 3.10
C PHE A 166 3.05 17.27 3.96
N ARG A 167 2.27 18.21 3.44
CA ARG A 167 1.92 19.48 4.08
C ARG A 167 0.50 19.90 3.69
N GLY A 168 -0.08 20.83 4.45
CA GLY A 168 -1.45 21.28 4.21
C GLY A 168 -2.42 20.08 4.25
N PRO A 169 -3.30 19.90 3.24
CA PRO A 169 -4.26 18.78 3.19
C PRO A 169 -3.64 17.37 3.16
N ASN A 170 -2.32 17.26 2.92
CA ASN A 170 -1.60 15.99 2.92
C ASN A 170 -0.90 15.69 4.24
N THR A 171 -0.99 16.58 5.23
CA THR A 171 -0.37 16.36 6.56
C THR A 171 -1.15 15.28 7.28
N PRO A 172 -0.55 14.13 7.63
CA PRO A 172 -1.24 13.08 8.37
C PRO A 172 -1.61 13.56 9.78
N ASP A 173 -2.70 13.04 10.31
CA ASP A 173 -3.11 13.31 11.69
C ASP A 173 -2.02 12.86 12.68
N GLY A 174 -1.76 13.71 13.69
CA GLY A 174 -0.74 13.46 14.70
C GLY A 174 0.70 13.78 14.28
N PHE A 175 0.90 14.28 13.06
CA PHE A 175 2.23 14.69 12.56
C PHE A 175 2.29 16.18 12.23
N SER A 176 3.50 16.73 12.27
CA SER A 176 3.73 18.08 11.80
C SER A 176 3.85 18.10 10.26
N PRO A 177 3.40 19.19 9.59
CA PRO A 177 3.65 19.36 8.16
C PRO A 177 5.16 19.34 7.85
N ILE A 178 5.55 18.67 6.77
CA ILE A 178 6.95 18.66 6.33
C ILE A 178 7.35 20.05 5.83
N THR A 179 8.42 20.57 6.43
CA THR A 179 9.03 21.85 6.04
C THR A 179 10.20 21.64 5.08
N GLN A 180 10.64 22.71 4.42
CA GLN A 180 11.81 22.64 3.55
C GLN A 180 13.10 22.33 4.32
N ALA A 181 13.20 22.81 5.57
CA ALA A 181 14.29 22.42 6.47
C ALA A 181 14.25 20.92 6.77
N GLY A 182 13.06 20.36 7.02
CA GLY A 182 12.88 18.92 7.22
C GLY A 182 13.33 18.08 6.04
N THR A 183 13.06 18.51 4.80
CA THR A 183 13.53 17.79 3.61
C THR A 183 15.05 17.84 3.42
N GLN A 184 15.73 18.87 3.94
CA GLN A 184 17.19 18.98 3.88
C GLN A 184 17.91 17.98 4.81
N LEU A 185 17.19 17.37 5.76
CA LEU A 185 17.72 16.30 6.61
C LEU A 185 17.76 14.94 5.89
N LEU A 186 17.13 14.83 4.71
CA LEU A 186 16.97 13.58 3.99
C LEU A 186 17.84 13.54 2.73
N GLU A 187 18.43 12.38 2.46
CA GLU A 187 18.93 12.06 1.12
C GLU A 187 17.77 11.49 0.28
N ILE A 188 17.28 12.28 -0.68
CA ILE A 188 16.12 11.92 -1.50
C ILE A 188 16.60 11.35 -2.84
N ARG A 189 16.20 10.12 -3.16
CA ARG A 189 16.52 9.44 -4.42
C ARG A 189 15.26 8.90 -5.10
N PRO A 190 15.03 9.17 -6.39
CA PRO A 190 14.00 8.49 -7.15
C PRO A 190 14.45 7.04 -7.41
N VAL A 191 13.65 6.07 -6.98
CA VAL A 191 14.03 4.64 -7.04
C VAL A 191 13.19 3.84 -8.03
N ALA A 192 11.89 4.15 -8.13
CA ALA A 192 10.97 3.53 -9.06
C ALA A 192 9.77 4.45 -9.32
N ALA A 193 9.13 4.28 -10.48
CA ALA A 193 7.89 4.96 -10.82
C ALA A 193 6.69 4.02 -10.62
N LEU A 194 5.66 4.50 -9.93
CA LEU A 194 4.37 3.84 -9.79
C LEU A 194 3.32 4.62 -10.60
N LEU A 195 2.46 3.89 -11.29
CA LEU A 195 1.34 4.47 -12.04
C LEU A 195 0.06 4.32 -11.20
N PHE A 196 -0.61 5.44 -10.94
CA PHE A 196 -1.91 5.46 -10.27
C PHE A 196 -3.01 5.81 -11.27
N GLY A 197 -3.96 4.88 -11.44
CA GLY A 197 -5.17 5.12 -12.22
C GLY A 197 -6.21 5.91 -11.42
N LEU A 198 -7.22 6.41 -12.14
CA LEU A 198 -8.41 7.03 -11.55
C LEU A 198 -9.58 6.05 -11.60
N PRO A 199 -9.87 5.32 -10.51
CA PRO A 199 -11.03 4.45 -10.48
C PRO A 199 -12.31 5.29 -10.44
N VAL A 200 -13.32 4.85 -11.18
CA VAL A 200 -14.68 5.37 -11.12
C VAL A 200 -15.65 4.20 -10.89
N THR A 201 -16.87 4.48 -10.45
CA THR A 201 -17.91 3.46 -10.35
C THR A 201 -18.31 2.95 -11.74
N ASN A 202 -18.80 1.71 -11.82
CA ASN A 202 -19.29 1.15 -13.09
C ASN A 202 -20.36 2.03 -13.73
N GLY A 203 -21.26 2.62 -12.92
CA GLY A 203 -22.28 3.55 -13.42
C GLY A 203 -21.70 4.80 -14.08
N LEU A 204 -20.68 5.44 -13.49
CA LEU A 204 -20.02 6.58 -14.13
C LEU A 204 -19.22 6.14 -15.37
N TYR A 205 -18.56 4.99 -15.31
CA TYR A 205 -17.82 4.41 -16.44
C TYR A 205 -18.74 4.20 -17.65
N GLU A 206 -19.85 3.49 -17.48
CA GLU A 206 -20.83 3.20 -18.52
C GLU A 206 -21.48 4.49 -19.06
N ALA A 207 -21.84 5.43 -18.19
CA ALA A 207 -22.40 6.72 -18.60
C ALA A 207 -21.43 7.51 -19.48
N LEU A 208 -20.14 7.52 -19.13
CA LEU A 208 -19.12 8.17 -19.94
C LEU A 208 -18.90 7.45 -21.28
N GLN A 209 -18.99 6.12 -21.33
CA GLN A 209 -18.92 5.38 -22.59
C GLN A 209 -20.05 5.78 -23.54
N ILE A 210 -21.29 5.87 -23.06
CA ILE A 210 -22.45 6.30 -23.86
C ILE A 210 -22.16 7.66 -24.51
N VAL A 211 -21.75 8.63 -23.70
CA VAL A 211 -21.46 9.99 -24.16
C VAL A 211 -20.30 10.03 -25.15
N GLN A 212 -19.25 9.26 -24.89
CA GLN A 212 -18.03 9.31 -25.70
C GLN A 212 -18.11 8.51 -26.99
N ILE A 213 -18.96 7.47 -27.05
CA ILE A 213 -19.33 6.78 -28.29
C ILE A 213 -20.13 7.72 -29.19
N ASP A 214 -21.14 8.39 -28.63
CA ASP A 214 -21.98 9.34 -29.39
C ASP A 214 -21.18 10.55 -29.91
N LYS A 215 -20.15 10.98 -29.16
CA LYS A 215 -19.18 12.00 -29.59
C LYS A 215 -18.17 11.52 -30.63
N GLY A 216 -18.05 10.20 -30.85
CA GLY A 216 -17.00 9.62 -31.68
C GLY A 216 -15.59 9.68 -31.06
N THR A 217 -15.46 10.01 -29.77
CA THR A 217 -14.17 9.91 -29.05
C THR A 217 -13.85 8.48 -28.62
N LEU A 218 -14.87 7.63 -28.55
CA LEU A 218 -14.73 6.18 -28.49
C LEU A 218 -15.28 5.54 -29.77
N PRO A 219 -14.74 4.38 -30.19
CA PRO A 219 -15.28 3.63 -31.32
C PRO A 219 -16.76 3.30 -31.17
N SER A 220 -17.54 3.42 -32.24
CA SER A 220 -18.96 3.03 -32.24
C SER A 220 -19.19 1.52 -32.06
N THR A 221 -18.13 0.72 -32.21
CA THR A 221 -18.14 -0.73 -31.94
C THR A 221 -18.01 -1.07 -30.46
N CYS A 222 -17.76 -0.08 -29.60
CA CYS A 222 -17.65 -0.32 -28.16
C CYS A 222 -19.00 -0.70 -27.55
N THR A 223 -19.01 -1.82 -26.86
CA THR A 223 -20.14 -2.24 -26.03
C THR A 223 -20.05 -1.55 -24.68
N ILE A 224 -21.16 -0.98 -24.19
CA ILE A 224 -21.24 -0.39 -22.85
C ILE A 224 -20.91 -1.47 -21.81
N GLY A 225 -20.05 -1.12 -20.84
CA GLY A 225 -19.49 -2.04 -19.85
C GLY A 225 -18.22 -2.77 -20.30
N SER A 226 -17.73 -2.55 -21.54
CA SER A 226 -16.45 -3.13 -21.98
C SER A 226 -15.26 -2.45 -21.31
N TYR A 227 -14.34 -3.25 -20.74
CA TYR A 227 -13.09 -2.80 -20.12
C TYR A 227 -11.87 -2.94 -21.03
N THR A 228 -12.07 -3.12 -22.34
CA THR A 228 -10.95 -3.08 -23.30
C THR A 228 -10.37 -1.67 -23.35
N GLU A 229 -9.06 -1.57 -23.58
CA GLU A 229 -8.36 -0.29 -23.67
C GLU A 229 -8.99 0.66 -24.71
N ALA A 230 -9.38 0.12 -25.87
CA ALA A 230 -10.03 0.89 -26.93
C ALA A 230 -11.43 1.45 -26.56
N CYS A 231 -12.09 0.86 -25.55
CA CYS A 231 -13.41 1.29 -25.09
C CYS A 231 -13.37 2.02 -23.74
N MET A 232 -12.18 2.31 -23.22
CA MET A 232 -12.02 2.96 -21.94
C MET A 232 -12.37 4.46 -22.06
N PRO A 233 -13.42 4.94 -21.39
CA PRO A 233 -13.76 6.35 -21.40
C PRO A 233 -12.72 7.17 -20.67
N SER A 234 -12.62 8.45 -21.02
CA SER A 234 -11.73 9.41 -20.39
C SER A 234 -12.48 10.49 -19.61
N LEU A 235 -11.79 11.15 -18.68
CA LEU A 235 -12.25 12.38 -18.04
C LEU A 235 -11.24 13.48 -18.29
N SER A 236 -11.71 14.71 -18.51
CA SER A 236 -10.83 15.87 -18.56
C SER A 236 -10.27 16.20 -17.18
N THR A 237 -9.08 16.82 -17.15
CA THR A 237 -8.48 17.35 -15.92
C THR A 237 -9.45 18.25 -15.14
N HIS A 238 -10.25 19.06 -15.85
CA HIS A 238 -11.23 19.95 -15.24
C HIS A 238 -12.37 19.18 -14.54
N GLN A 239 -12.93 18.15 -15.18
CA GLN A 239 -13.95 17.29 -14.56
C GLN A 239 -13.42 16.57 -13.33
N ILE A 240 -12.17 16.11 -13.38
CA ILE A 240 -11.54 15.46 -12.23
C ILE A 240 -11.31 16.47 -11.10
N ALA A 241 -10.78 17.66 -11.43
CA ALA A 241 -10.56 18.73 -10.46
C ALA A 241 -11.87 19.19 -9.78
N SER A 242 -12.97 19.30 -10.53
CA SER A 242 -14.27 19.73 -9.99
C SER A 242 -14.89 18.70 -9.05
N LEU A 243 -14.65 17.41 -9.29
CA LEU A 243 -15.04 16.32 -8.37
C LEU A 243 -14.16 16.31 -7.11
N ILE A 244 -12.83 16.35 -7.25
CA ILE A 244 -11.90 16.28 -6.10
C ILE A 244 -12.02 17.52 -5.21
N SER A 245 -12.25 18.71 -5.78
CA SER A 245 -12.46 19.94 -5.00
C SER A 245 -13.88 20.08 -4.44
N GLY A 246 -14.79 19.16 -4.79
CA GLY A 246 -16.18 19.18 -4.34
C GLY A 246 -17.02 20.33 -4.92
N GLN A 247 -16.58 20.92 -6.03
CA GLN A 247 -17.36 21.92 -6.77
C GLN A 247 -18.61 21.30 -7.40
N VAL A 248 -18.53 20.02 -7.77
CA VAL A 248 -19.70 19.22 -8.18
C VAL A 248 -20.16 18.43 -6.96
N LYS A 249 -21.36 18.77 -6.47
CA LYS A 249 -21.99 18.15 -5.31
C LYS A 249 -23.00 17.10 -5.72
N LYS A 250 -23.61 17.30 -6.89
CA LYS A 250 -24.64 16.44 -7.47
C LYS A 250 -24.29 15.99 -8.89
N TRP A 251 -24.73 14.80 -9.29
CA TRP A 251 -24.51 14.30 -10.65
C TRP A 251 -25.24 15.14 -11.69
N SER A 252 -26.36 15.76 -11.31
CA SER A 252 -27.04 16.79 -12.11
C SER A 252 -26.22 18.05 -12.38
N GLU A 253 -25.15 18.32 -11.61
CA GLU A 253 -24.21 19.42 -11.84
C GLU A 253 -23.01 19.00 -12.71
N PHE A 254 -22.81 17.68 -12.88
CA PHE A 254 -21.70 17.13 -13.65
C PHE A 254 -22.00 17.20 -15.15
N ASN A 255 -21.49 18.24 -15.80
CA ASN A 255 -21.77 18.50 -17.21
C ASN A 255 -20.81 17.78 -18.18
N VAL A 256 -21.36 17.39 -19.33
CA VAL A 256 -20.62 16.92 -20.50
C VAL A 256 -20.95 17.79 -21.71
N SER A 257 -19.93 18.16 -22.50
CA SER A 257 -20.11 19.05 -23.66
C SER A 257 -20.31 18.26 -24.95
N PHE A 258 -21.42 18.44 -25.65
CA PHE A 258 -21.71 17.83 -26.95
C PHE A 258 -22.25 18.88 -27.93
N ASN A 259 -21.71 18.93 -29.15
CA ASN A 259 -22.08 19.93 -30.18
C ASN A 259 -22.10 21.38 -29.67
N GLY A 260 -21.10 21.75 -28.85
CA GLY A 260 -20.98 23.10 -28.29
C GLY A 260 -21.98 23.43 -27.17
N LYS A 261 -22.80 22.47 -26.73
CA LYS A 261 -23.75 22.62 -25.62
C LYS A 261 -23.33 21.76 -24.43
N ASN A 262 -23.57 22.25 -23.22
CA ASN A 262 -23.34 21.50 -21.99
C ASN A 262 -24.65 20.85 -21.54
N TYR A 263 -24.58 19.55 -21.23
CA TYR A 263 -25.69 18.78 -20.70
C TYR A 263 -25.28 18.18 -19.35
N PRO A 264 -26.16 18.18 -18.34
CA PRO A 264 -25.99 17.32 -17.18
C PRO A 264 -25.84 15.88 -17.64
N LEU A 265 -24.85 15.15 -17.11
CA LEU A 265 -24.64 13.75 -17.47
C LEU A 265 -25.89 12.91 -17.20
N THR A 266 -26.64 13.25 -16.14
CA THR A 266 -27.91 12.61 -15.76
C THR A 266 -29.03 12.82 -16.78
N GLN A 267 -28.92 13.80 -17.68
CA GLN A 267 -29.94 14.09 -18.71
C GLN A 267 -29.52 13.57 -20.09
N TYR A 268 -28.35 12.94 -20.22
CA TYR A 268 -27.89 12.43 -21.50
C TYR A 268 -28.69 11.18 -21.90
N PRO A 269 -29.20 11.08 -23.15
CA PRO A 269 -29.96 9.92 -23.60
C PRO A 269 -29.20 8.60 -23.40
N GLY A 270 -29.87 7.59 -22.82
CA GLY A 270 -29.30 6.27 -22.56
C GLY A 270 -28.56 6.12 -21.23
N VAL A 271 -28.26 7.22 -20.52
CA VAL A 271 -27.59 7.13 -19.21
C VAL A 271 -28.54 6.62 -18.13
N THR A 272 -28.11 5.58 -17.41
CA THR A 272 -28.81 5.08 -16.22
C THR A 272 -28.55 6.00 -15.02
N LEU A 273 -29.63 6.50 -14.40
CA LEU A 273 -29.53 7.38 -13.25
C LEU A 273 -29.04 6.63 -11.99
N PRO A 274 -28.18 7.25 -11.16
CA PRO A 274 -27.83 6.71 -9.87
C PRO A 274 -29.02 6.76 -8.90
N GLY A 275 -29.06 5.86 -7.93
CA GLY A 275 -30.10 5.86 -6.88
C GLY A 275 -30.07 7.09 -5.96
N SER A 276 -28.97 7.86 -5.98
CA SER A 276 -28.86 9.16 -5.33
C SER A 276 -28.19 10.14 -6.29
N ASP A 277 -28.69 11.37 -6.36
CA ASP A 277 -28.06 12.43 -7.16
C ASP A 277 -26.81 13.01 -6.47
N LEU A 278 -26.50 12.65 -5.22
CA LEU A 278 -25.29 13.12 -4.54
C LEU A 278 -24.04 12.45 -5.14
N VAL A 279 -23.01 13.26 -5.40
CA VAL A 279 -21.68 12.72 -5.73
C VAL A 279 -21.12 12.02 -4.49
N HIS A 280 -20.68 10.78 -4.68
CA HIS A 280 -19.92 10.02 -3.69
C HIS A 280 -18.45 9.99 -4.12
N PHE A 281 -17.59 10.61 -3.33
CA PHE A 281 -16.16 10.69 -3.59
C PHE A 281 -15.37 9.99 -2.48
N CYS A 282 -14.64 8.94 -2.82
CA CYS A 282 -13.74 8.27 -1.89
C CYS A 282 -12.35 8.89 -2.02
N LYS A 283 -11.92 9.66 -1.02
CA LYS A 283 -10.58 10.24 -0.98
C LYS A 283 -9.65 9.37 -0.13
N ARG A 284 -8.35 9.44 -0.40
CA ARG A 284 -7.36 8.82 0.50
C ARG A 284 -7.19 9.69 1.75
N VAL A 285 -6.90 9.04 2.87
CA VAL A 285 -6.52 9.73 4.13
C VAL A 285 -5.30 10.61 3.92
N ALA A 286 -5.16 11.65 4.75
CA ALA A 286 -3.95 12.47 4.77
C ALA A 286 -2.72 11.61 5.09
N GLY A 287 -1.58 11.94 4.48
CA GLY A 287 -0.38 11.10 4.50
C GLY A 287 -0.29 10.03 3.41
N SER A 288 -1.35 9.84 2.62
CA SER A 288 -1.30 8.97 1.44
C SER A 288 -0.56 9.62 0.28
N GLY A 289 0.47 8.95 -0.24
CA GLY A 289 1.20 9.40 -1.43
C GLY A 289 0.31 9.42 -2.68
N THR A 290 -0.54 8.40 -2.88
CA THR A 290 -1.53 8.39 -3.97
C THR A 290 -2.47 9.59 -3.91
N GLY A 291 -2.98 9.93 -2.72
CA GLY A 291 -3.83 11.11 -2.52
C GLY A 291 -3.06 12.41 -2.81
N ALA A 292 -1.84 12.52 -2.27
CA ALA A 292 -0.98 13.67 -2.51
C ALA A 292 -0.65 13.88 -3.99
N GLN A 293 -0.37 12.80 -4.75
CA GLN A 293 -0.17 12.89 -6.20
C GLN A 293 -1.43 13.35 -6.93
N GLN A 294 -2.60 12.83 -6.54
CA GLN A 294 -3.86 13.22 -7.14
C GLN A 294 -4.10 14.73 -6.96
N TYR A 295 -3.86 15.27 -5.77
CA TYR A 295 -4.02 16.70 -5.50
C TYR A 295 -2.96 17.54 -6.23
N ALA A 296 -1.72 17.05 -6.33
CA ALA A 296 -0.69 17.71 -7.11
C ALA A 296 -1.08 17.82 -8.58
N LYS A 297 -1.56 16.71 -9.15
CA LYS A 297 -1.84 16.58 -10.58
C LYS A 297 -3.07 17.37 -11.01
N PHE A 298 -4.15 17.32 -10.22
CA PHE A 298 -5.44 17.88 -10.63
C PHE A 298 -5.75 19.22 -9.98
N LEU A 299 -5.19 19.50 -8.80
CA LEU A 299 -5.50 20.72 -8.03
C LEU A 299 -4.29 21.65 -7.87
N ASN A 300 -3.09 21.25 -8.33
CA ASN A 300 -1.82 21.90 -8.07
C ASN A 300 -1.50 22.07 -6.56
N SER A 301 -2.14 21.26 -5.70
CA SER A 301 -2.00 21.32 -4.25
C SER A 301 -1.00 20.27 -3.74
N PRO A 302 -0.09 20.60 -2.82
CA PRO A 302 0.12 21.87 -2.15
C PRO A 302 1.22 22.71 -2.85
N CYS A 303 1.40 22.56 -4.15
CA CYS A 303 2.57 23.06 -4.89
C CYS A 303 2.52 24.58 -5.16
N THR A 304 1.33 25.18 -5.25
CA THR A 304 1.17 26.58 -5.65
C THR A 304 0.18 27.33 -4.75
N ARG A 305 0.32 28.67 -4.67
CA ARG A 305 -0.55 29.53 -3.85
C ARG A 305 -2.01 29.58 -4.33
N CYS A 306 -2.24 29.41 -5.64
CA CYS A 306 -3.57 29.41 -6.25
C CYS A 306 -4.15 27.99 -6.42
N ALA A 307 -3.58 27.01 -5.72
CA ALA A 307 -4.08 25.64 -5.74
C ALA A 307 -5.50 25.57 -5.17
N LEU A 308 -6.31 24.68 -5.73
CA LEU A 308 -7.61 24.37 -5.16
C LEU A 308 -7.41 23.40 -3.99
N PRO A 309 -8.05 23.63 -2.83
CA PRO A 309 -8.05 22.62 -1.78
C PRO A 309 -8.89 21.40 -2.23
N PRO A 310 -8.50 20.16 -1.88
CA PRO A 310 -9.39 19.02 -2.01
C PRO A 310 -10.58 19.17 -1.06
N ILE A 311 -11.71 18.57 -1.42
CA ILE A 311 -12.88 18.53 -0.54
C ILE A 311 -12.54 17.75 0.74
N GLU A 312 -13.06 18.21 1.87
CA GLU A 312 -12.89 17.53 3.15
C GLU A 312 -13.89 16.39 3.34
N ILE A 313 -13.55 15.45 4.23
CA ILE A 313 -14.44 14.35 4.61
C ILE A 313 -15.70 14.96 5.23
N SER A 314 -16.87 14.62 4.68
CA SER A 314 -18.14 15.04 5.24
C SER A 314 -18.59 14.06 6.33
N ALA A 315 -19.14 14.58 7.42
CA ALA A 315 -19.88 13.76 8.37
C ALA A 315 -21.07 13.07 7.66
N ASP A 316 -21.52 11.93 8.18
CA ASP A 316 -22.49 11.06 7.50
C ASP A 316 -23.72 11.84 6.99
N ASN A 317 -23.91 11.78 5.67
CA ASN A 317 -25.04 12.31 4.90
C ASN A 317 -25.21 13.85 4.87
N PRO A 318 -24.31 14.59 4.20
CA PRO A 318 -24.56 16.00 3.90
C PRO A 318 -25.84 16.16 3.06
N ILE A 319 -26.70 17.09 3.46
CA ILE A 319 -27.96 17.42 2.76
C ILE A 319 -27.65 17.98 1.36
N ASP A 320 -26.58 18.75 1.23
CA ASP A 320 -26.24 19.46 -0.01
C ASP A 320 -25.09 18.82 -0.83
N GLY A 321 -24.46 17.75 -0.33
CA GLY A 321 -23.35 17.06 -1.00
C GLY A 321 -22.03 17.85 -1.12
N PRO A 322 -20.98 17.22 -1.68
CA PRO A 322 -20.87 15.79 -2.00
C PRO A 322 -20.70 14.95 -0.72
N ARG A 323 -20.98 13.64 -0.79
CA ARG A 323 -20.58 12.70 0.28
C ARG A 323 -19.13 12.29 0.06
N VAL A 324 -18.29 12.54 1.05
CA VAL A 324 -16.85 12.31 0.95
C VAL A 324 -16.46 11.33 2.03
N LEU A 325 -15.92 10.19 1.62
CA LEU A 325 -15.51 9.12 2.51
C LEU A 325 -13.99 9.02 2.52
N GLY A 326 -13.41 8.89 3.70
CA GLY A 326 -11.99 8.59 3.87
C GLY A 326 -11.72 7.10 3.64
N ASN A 327 -10.73 6.79 2.81
CA ASN A 327 -10.22 5.44 2.63
C ASN A 327 -8.74 5.39 3.03
N SER A 328 -8.41 4.60 4.05
CA SER A 328 -7.02 4.37 4.45
C SER A 328 -6.24 3.57 3.39
N GLY A 329 -6.94 2.78 2.56
CA GLY A 329 -6.35 1.62 1.91
C GLY A 329 -6.24 0.47 2.90
#